data_AF-A0A3D2GVW3-F1
#
_entry.id   AF-A0A3D2GVW3-F1
#
_cell.length_a   1.000
_cell.length_b   1.000
_cell.length_c   1.000
_cell.angle_alpha   90.00
_cell.angle_beta   90.00
_cell.angle_gamma   90.00
#
_symmetry.space_group_name_H-M   'P 1'
#
loop_
_entity.id
_entity.type
_entity.pdbx_description
1 polymer ?
#
loop_
_entity_poly.entity_id
_entity_poly.type
_entity_poly.pdbx_seq_one_letter_code
_entity_poly.pdbx_strand_id
1 'polypeptide(L)'
;MHLLYPVEPDQNTSRIHFADVQQGTLYLVATPIGNLGDITLRALHTLRNVDVIFCEDTRVSNHLLKVYGIQASLHAYHDHSNASERHHILKRL
;
A
#
# COMPACT_ATOMS: atom_id res chain seq x y z
N MET A 1 8.97 18.86 29.62
CA MET A 1 10.02 19.83 29.26
C MET A 1 10.50 19.47 27.85
N HIS A 2 9.85 20.02 26.82
CA HIS A 2 10.25 19.85 25.43
C HIS A 2 10.99 21.11 25.00
N LEU A 3 12.28 21.00 24.68
CA LEU A 3 13.06 22.05 24.04
C LEU A 3 12.76 21.98 22.53
N LEU A 4 12.02 22.96 22.03
CA LEU A 4 11.85 23.21 20.59
C LEU A 4 12.97 24.15 20.15
N TYR A 5 13.88 23.66 19.32
CA TYR A 5 14.79 24.53 18.57
C TYR A 5 14.05 25.05 17.32
N PRO A 6 14.28 26.30 16.90
CA PRO A 6 13.69 26.83 15.69
C PRO A 6 14.34 26.14 14.48
N VAL A 7 13.52 25.49 13.67
CA VAL A 7 13.91 24.99 12.34
C VAL A 7 13.73 26.17 11.40
N GLU A 8 14.84 26.68 10.84
CA GLU A 8 14.81 27.63 9.73
C GLU A 8 13.97 27.06 8.58
N PRO A 9 13.14 27.87 7.89
CA PRO A 9 12.25 27.37 6.85
C PRO A 9 13.07 27.01 5.60
N ASP A 10 13.63 25.81 5.59
CA ASP A 10 14.02 25.15 4.35
C ASP A 10 12.73 24.81 3.58
N GLN A 11 12.57 25.45 2.41
CA GLN A 11 11.46 25.25 1.48
C GLN A 11 11.41 23.83 0.88
N ASN A 12 12.26 22.91 1.36
CA ASN A 12 12.27 21.50 0.98
C ASN A 12 11.78 20.54 2.10
N THR A 13 11.14 21.05 3.16
CA THR A 13 10.67 20.28 4.33
C THR A 13 9.40 19.42 4.07
N SER A 14 9.23 18.86 2.87
CA SER A 14 8.06 18.03 2.51
C SER A 14 8.41 16.65 1.94
N ARG A 15 9.69 16.31 1.79
CA ARG A 15 10.09 14.97 1.33
C ARG A 15 10.70 14.23 2.51
N ILE A 16 9.89 13.36 3.12
CA ILE A 16 10.46 12.24 3.88
C ILE A 16 11.42 11.55 2.93
N HIS A 17 12.71 11.56 3.26
CA HIS A 17 13.71 10.76 2.55
C HIS A 17 13.37 9.29 2.79
N PHE A 18 12.49 8.75 1.95
CA PHE A 18 12.55 7.34 1.61
C PHE A 18 13.96 7.14 1.07
N ALA A 19 14.75 6.27 1.71
CA ALA A 19 16.01 5.79 1.14
C ALA A 19 15.77 5.56 -0.36
N ASP A 20 16.67 6.01 -1.21
CA ASP A 20 16.52 6.02 -2.67
C ASP A 20 16.14 4.63 -3.19
N VAL A 21 14.84 4.30 -3.22
CA VAL A 21 14.34 3.03 -3.72
C VAL A 21 14.15 3.23 -5.21
N GLN A 22 15.22 3.08 -5.98
CA GLN A 22 15.17 3.05 -7.44
C GLN A 22 14.56 1.73 -7.98
N GLN A 23 13.75 1.03 -7.18
CA GLN A 23 13.15 -0.28 -7.47
C GLN A 23 11.70 -0.36 -6.93
N GLY A 24 10.92 -1.29 -7.47
CA GLY A 24 9.52 -1.46 -7.09
C GLY A 24 9.40 -1.87 -5.61
N THR A 25 8.42 -1.30 -4.91
CA THR A 25 8.22 -1.58 -3.47
C THR A 25 7.01 -2.47 -3.26
N LEU A 26 7.20 -3.58 -2.54
CA LEU A 26 6.10 -4.44 -2.08
C LEU A 26 5.62 -4.02 -0.69
N TYR A 27 4.36 -3.61 -0.59
CA TYR A 27 3.72 -3.31 0.67
C TYR A 27 2.86 -4.48 1.14
N LEU A 28 3.12 -4.98 2.35
CA LEU A 28 2.21 -5.91 3.02
C LEU A 28 1.18 -5.10 3.82
N VAL A 29 -0.09 -5.19 3.40
CA VAL A 29 -1.20 -4.46 4.02
C VAL A 29 -2.20 -5.45 4.58
N ALA A 30 -2.39 -5.43 5.90
CA ALA A 30 -3.45 -6.21 6.55
C ALA A 30 -4.82 -5.59 6.25
N THR A 31 -5.81 -6.43 5.95
CA THR A 31 -7.22 -6.04 5.81
C THR A 31 -8.00 -6.39 7.08
N PRO A 32 -9.07 -5.65 7.41
CA PRO A 32 -9.90 -6.01 8.55
C PRO A 32 -10.57 -7.37 8.39
N ILE A 33 -10.70 -8.11 9.49
CA ILE A 33 -11.29 -9.47 9.53
C ILE A 33 -12.81 -9.48 9.75
N GLY A 34 -13.46 -8.32 9.73
CA GLY A 34 -14.92 -8.22 9.85
C GLY A 34 -15.45 -6.81 10.08
N ASN A 35 -14.73 -5.98 10.84
CA ASN A 35 -15.12 -4.58 11.06
C ASN A 35 -14.31 -3.66 10.14
N LEU A 36 -14.98 -3.00 9.19
CA LEU A 36 -14.33 -2.09 8.26
C LEU A 36 -13.55 -0.97 8.97
N GLY A 37 -14.02 -0.52 10.14
CA GLY A 37 -13.40 0.55 10.92
C GLY A 37 -12.02 0.21 11.51
N ASP A 38 -11.62 -1.06 11.52
CA ASP A 38 -10.31 -1.48 12.03
C ASP A 38 -9.17 -1.21 11.03
N ILE A 39 -9.49 -0.71 9.82
CA ILE A 39 -8.48 -0.35 8.83
C ILE A 39 -7.68 0.87 9.29
N THR A 40 -6.37 0.83 9.11
CA THR A 40 -5.51 1.97 9.45
C THR A 40 -5.49 3.03 8.35
N LEU A 41 -5.27 4.30 8.73
CA LEU A 41 -5.07 5.38 7.77
C LEU A 41 -3.89 5.11 6.82
N ARG A 42 -2.83 4.46 7.32
CA ARG A 42 -1.68 4.06 6.52
C ARG A 42 -2.04 3.01 5.48
N ALA A 43 -2.86 2.01 5.83
CA ALA A 43 -3.35 1.03 4.87
C ALA A 43 -4.16 1.69 3.75
N LEU A 44 -5.10 2.59 4.10
CA LEU A 44 -5.88 3.35 3.11
C LEU A 44 -4.98 4.20 2.21
N HIS A 45 -3.97 4.86 2.78
CA HIS A 45 -3.01 5.65 2.01
C HIS A 45 -2.21 4.76 1.05
N THR A 46 -1.69 3.62 1.51
CA THR A 46 -0.95 2.69 0.66
C THR A 46 -1.84 2.16 -0.47
N LEU A 47 -3.04 1.66 -0.19
CA LEU A 47 -3.95 1.11 -1.20
C LEU A 47 -4.37 2.12 -2.27
N ARG A 48 -4.37 3.42 -1.95
CA ARG A 48 -4.65 4.50 -2.92
C ARG A 48 -3.49 4.85 -3.84
N ASN A 49 -2.25 4.56 -3.43
CA ASN A 49 -1.05 5.06 -4.11
C ASN A 49 -0.22 3.96 -4.80
N VAL A 50 -0.63 2.68 -4.71
CA VAL A 50 0.04 1.58 -5.41
C VAL A 50 -0.53 1.40 -6.82
N ASP A 51 0.32 1.00 -7.77
CA ASP A 51 -0.11 0.73 -9.15
C ASP A 51 -1.01 -0.51 -9.27
N VAL A 52 -0.82 -1.48 -8.36
CA VAL A 52 -1.52 -2.76 -8.38
C VAL A 52 -1.68 -3.33 -6.98
N ILE A 53 -2.80 -3.97 -6.73
CA ILE A 53 -3.09 -4.73 -5.51
C ILE A 53 -3.22 -6.21 -5.88
N PHE A 54 -2.30 -7.02 -5.36
CA PHE A 54 -2.44 -8.47 -5.37
C PHE A 54 -3.21 -8.91 -4.13
N CYS A 55 -4.25 -9.72 -4.31
CA CYS A 55 -5.15 -10.14 -3.23
C CYS A 55 -5.63 -11.57 -3.41
N GLU A 56 -5.92 -12.27 -2.31
CA GLU A 56 -6.39 -13.65 -2.36
C GLU A 56 -7.79 -13.77 -2.97
N ASP A 57 -8.74 -12.95 -2.48
CA ASP A 57 -10.10 -12.86 -3.02
C ASP A 57 -10.41 -11.44 -3.49
N THR A 58 -10.48 -11.28 -4.81
CA THR A 58 -10.80 -10.00 -5.46
C THR A 58 -12.19 -9.47 -5.10
N ARG A 59 -13.15 -10.31 -4.71
CA ARG A 59 -14.50 -9.86 -4.32
C ARG A 59 -14.47 -9.13 -2.98
N VAL A 60 -13.76 -9.70 -2.01
CA VAL A 60 -13.58 -9.10 -0.68
C VAL A 60 -12.81 -7.80 -0.80
N SER A 61 -11.68 -7.81 -1.52
CA SER A 61 -10.89 -6.60 -1.75
C SER A 61 -11.67 -5.53 -2.51
N ASN A 62 -12.44 -5.90 -3.55
CA ASN A 62 -13.26 -4.93 -4.28
C ASN A 62 -14.36 -4.32 -3.40
N HIS A 63 -14.98 -5.09 -2.50
CA HIS A 63 -15.93 -4.55 -1.54
C HIS A 63 -15.27 -3.53 -0.60
N LEU A 64 -14.11 -3.87 -0.02
CA LEU A 64 -13.33 -2.98 0.83
C LEU A 64 -12.98 -1.67 0.11
N LEU A 65 -12.44 -1.76 -1.11
CA LEU A 65 -12.04 -0.58 -1.88
C LEU A 65 -13.25 0.30 -2.22
N LYS A 66 -14.40 -0.29 -2.56
CA LYS A 66 -15.66 0.44 -2.82
C LYS A 66 -16.13 1.23 -1.61
N VAL A 67 -16.14 0.62 -0.42
CA VAL A 67 -16.53 1.29 0.83
C VAL A 67 -15.69 2.56 1.06
N TYR A 68 -14.40 2.50 0.75
CA TYR A 68 -13.46 3.59 0.97
C TYR A 68 -13.24 4.51 -0.25
N GLY A 69 -14.01 4.31 -1.33
CA GLY A 69 -13.91 5.11 -2.56
C GLY A 69 -12.56 5.00 -3.26
N ILE A 70 -11.87 3.87 -3.12
CA ILE A 70 -10.54 3.64 -3.70
C ILE A 70 -10.71 2.97 -5.07
N GLN A 71 -10.09 3.56 -6.09
CA GLN A 71 -9.98 2.98 -7.43
C GLN A 71 -8.56 2.44 -7.60
N ALA A 72 -8.42 1.13 -7.80
CA ALA A 72 -7.13 0.48 -7.98
C ALA A 72 -7.28 -0.78 -8.85
N SER A 73 -6.18 -1.17 -9.52
CA SER A 73 -6.13 -2.43 -10.27
C SER A 73 -5.98 -3.61 -9.30
N LEU A 74 -6.93 -4.55 -9.34
CA LEU A 74 -6.92 -5.76 -8.53
C LEU A 74 -6.47 -6.97 -9.36
N HIS A 75 -5.54 -7.73 -8.81
CA HIS A 75 -5.09 -9.00 -9.37
C HIS A 75 -5.24 -10.09 -8.30
N ALA A 76 -5.81 -11.23 -8.69
CA ALA A 76 -5.90 -12.39 -7.80
C ALA A 76 -4.50 -13.01 -7.63
N TYR A 77 -4.11 -13.30 -6.40
CA TYR A 77 -2.89 -14.05 -6.08
C TYR A 77 -3.13 -14.87 -4.81
N HIS A 78 -3.08 -16.20 -4.96
CA HIS A 78 -3.41 -17.16 -3.91
C HIS A 78 -2.60 -18.46 -4.10
N ASP A 79 -2.74 -19.45 -3.22
CA ASP A 79 -1.89 -20.67 -3.23
C ASP A 79 -1.88 -21.45 -4.55
N HIS A 80 -2.95 -21.37 -5.35
CA HIS A 80 -3.02 -21.99 -6.68
C HIS A 80 -2.36 -21.16 -7.79
N SER A 81 -1.83 -19.96 -7.49
CA SER A 81 -1.11 -19.13 -8.46
C SER A 81 0.17 -19.80 -8.90
N ASN A 82 0.41 -19.81 -10.21
CA ASN A 82 1.53 -20.55 -10.77
C ASN A 82 2.88 -19.85 -10.50
N ALA A 83 3.97 -20.61 -10.62
CA ALA A 83 5.32 -20.07 -10.41
C ALA A 83 5.66 -18.94 -11.40
N SER A 84 5.10 -18.95 -12.61
CA SER A 84 5.33 -17.91 -13.62
C SER A 84 4.78 -16.56 -13.19
N GLU A 85 3.59 -16.53 -12.60
CA GLU A 85 2.95 -15.33 -12.06
C GLU A 85 3.79 -14.72 -10.93
N ARG A 86 4.28 -15.56 -10.00
CA ARG A 86 5.22 -15.11 -8.97
C ARG A 86 6.48 -14.49 -9.55
N HIS A 87 7.08 -15.11 -10.57
CA HIS A 87 8.24 -14.54 -11.25
C HIS A 87 7.90 -13.22 -11.95
N HIS A 88 6.71 -13.09 -12.53
CA HIS A 88 6.25 -11.84 -13.12
C HIS A 88 6.15 -10.72 -12.08
N ILE A 89 5.60 -11.00 -10.89
CA ILE A 89 5.51 -10.05 -9.78
C ILE A 89 6.91 -9.64 -9.32
N LEU A 90 7.81 -10.59 -9.11
CA LEU A 90 9.18 -10.31 -8.65
C LEU A 90 9.99 -9.47 -9.65
N LYS A 91 9.72 -9.58 -10.96
CA LYS A 91 10.36 -8.73 -11.99
C LYS A 91 9.92 -7.27 -11.93
N ARG A 92 8.82 -6.96 -11.23
CA ARG A 92 8.30 -5.59 -11.06
C ARG A 92 8.88 -4.89 -9.85
N LEU A 93 9.59 -5.62 -8.98
CA LEU A 93 10.27 -5.12 -7.79
C LEU A 93 11.74 -4.89 -8.16
#